data_AF-A0A075P0C8-F1
#
_entry.id   AF-A0A075P0C8-F1
#
_cell.length_a   1.000
_cell.length_b   1.000
_cell.length_c   1.000
_cell.angle_alpha   90.00
_cell.angle_beta   90.00
_cell.angle_gamma   90.00
#
_symmetry.space_group_name_H-M   'P 1'
#
loop_
_entity.id
_entity.type
_entity.pdbx_description
1 polymer ?
#
loop_
_entity_poly.entity_id
_entity_poly.type
_entity_poly.pdbx_seq_one_letter_code
_entity_poly.pdbx_strand_id
1 'polypeptide(L)'
;MNILRWIFSASLISAGIMIAGLLMSGTNLISQANAGNTDKPYHPSIIKIETIYNSAEFDFNRKSHLLRNARISYYLKQAKQADLRNWEFQRDDMVNRAKSILIHHQQNYVHTSSEFASL
;
A
#
# COMPACT_ATOMS: atom_id res chain seq x y z
N MET A 1 -23.10 46.35 -16.43
CA MET A 1 -21.96 45.46 -16.82
C MET A 1 -21.39 44.73 -15.60
N ASN A 2 -22.17 43.86 -14.93
CA ASN A 2 -21.68 43.15 -13.74
C ASN A 2 -21.66 41.62 -13.90
N ILE A 3 -22.60 41.03 -14.65
CA ILE A 3 -22.70 39.58 -14.83
C ILE A 3 -21.49 38.95 -15.54
N LEU A 4 -20.95 39.62 -16.57
CA LEU A 4 -19.78 39.10 -17.29
C LEU A 4 -18.55 38.98 -16.36
N ARG A 5 -18.37 39.93 -15.44
CA ARG A 5 -17.30 39.91 -14.44
C ARG A 5 -17.46 38.74 -13.46
N TRP A 6 -18.69 38.45 -13.05
CA TRP A 6 -18.99 37.30 -12.18
C TRP A 6 -18.73 35.95 -12.86
N ILE A 7 -19.08 35.80 -14.14
CA ILE A 7 -18.82 34.57 -14.90
C ILE A 7 -17.32 34.32 -15.05
N PHE A 8 -16.54 35.35 -15.40
CA PHE A 8 -15.08 35.22 -15.48
C PHE A 8 -14.44 34.91 -14.14
N SER A 9 -14.88 35.55 -13.05
CA SER A 9 -14.40 35.25 -11.70
C SER A 9 -14.75 33.82 -11.25
N ALA A 10 -15.96 33.34 -11.52
CA ALA A 10 -16.37 31.97 -11.18
C ALA A 10 -15.59 30.92 -11.99
N SER A 11 -15.35 31.18 -13.28
CA SER A 11 -14.56 30.29 -14.14
C SER A 11 -13.10 30.18 -13.69
N LEU A 12 -12.49 31.29 -13.26
CA LEU A 12 -11.11 31.31 -12.75
C LEU A 12 -10.96 30.52 -11.45
N ILE A 13 -11.93 30.65 -10.54
CA ILE A 13 -11.93 29.90 -9.26
C ILE A 13 -12.12 28.40 -9.52
N SER A 14 -13.03 28.02 -10.41
CA SER A 14 -13.26 26.61 -10.77
C SER A 14 -12.03 25.97 -11.41
N ALA A 15 -11.35 26.68 -12.32
CA ALA A 15 -10.10 26.22 -12.92
C ALA A 15 -8.98 26.04 -11.88
N GLY A 16 -8.88 26.96 -10.90
CA GLY A 16 -7.92 26.86 -9.79
C GLY A 16 -8.15 25.62 -8.91
N ILE A 17 -9.41 25.30 -8.61
CA ILE A 17 -9.76 24.11 -7.81
C ILE A 17 -9.42 22.82 -8.56
N MET A 18 -9.61 22.76 -9.88
CA MET A 18 -9.21 21.59 -10.68
C MET A 18 -7.69 21.35 -10.67
N ILE A 19 -6.88 22.41 -10.75
CA ILE A 19 -5.41 22.28 -10.68
C ILE A 19 -4.98 21.84 -9.27
N ALA A 20 -5.57 22.40 -8.22
CA ALA A 20 -5.30 21.98 -6.84
C ALA A 20 -5.73 20.53 -6.58
N GLY A 21 -6.86 20.08 -7.15
CA GLY A 21 -7.33 18.70 -7.08
C GLY A 21 -6.41 17.69 -7.80
N LEU A 22 -5.78 18.11 -8.91
CA LEU A 22 -4.75 17.32 -9.59
C LEU A 22 -3.48 17.18 -8.74
N LEU A 23 -3.09 18.24 -8.02
CA LEU A 23 -1.94 18.23 -7.12
C LEU A 23 -2.20 17.44 -5.82
N MET A 24 -3.43 17.48 -5.27
CA MET A 24 -3.81 16.68 -4.09
C MET A 24 -4.11 15.20 -4.39
N SER A 25 -4.36 14.83 -5.66
CA SER A 25 -4.35 13.41 -6.08
C SER A 25 -2.91 12.84 -6.17
N GLY A 26 -1.90 13.65 -5.82
CA GLY A 26 -0.47 13.33 -5.86
C GLY A 26 0.09 12.59 -4.64
N THR A 27 -0.64 11.64 -4.03
CA THR A 27 -0.05 10.77 -2.98
C THR A 27 0.95 9.73 -3.53
N ASN A 28 1.39 9.88 -4.78
CA ASN A 28 2.47 9.09 -5.38
C ASN A 28 3.80 9.87 -5.50
N LEU A 29 3.96 11.02 -4.85
CA LEU A 29 5.27 11.67 -4.69
C LEU A 29 6.00 11.09 -3.48
N ILE A 30 6.25 9.79 -3.49
CA ILE A 30 7.27 9.20 -2.61
C ILE A 30 8.61 9.47 -3.28
N SER A 31 9.37 10.39 -2.72
CA SER A 31 10.73 10.75 -3.10
C SER A 31 11.53 9.55 -3.62
N GLN A 32 11.84 9.56 -4.91
CA GLN A 32 13.03 8.92 -5.45
C GLN A 32 14.25 9.70 -4.94
N ALA A 33 14.54 9.56 -3.65
CA ALA A 33 15.76 10.07 -3.03
C ALA A 33 16.30 8.98 -2.10
N ASN A 34 16.59 7.85 -2.72
CA ASN A 34 17.64 6.94 -2.32
C ASN A 34 17.72 5.90 -3.43
N ALA A 35 18.75 6.02 -4.28
CA ALA A 35 19.25 4.88 -5.04
C ALA A 35 19.89 3.90 -4.05
N GLY A 36 19.07 3.32 -3.16
CA GLY A 36 19.43 2.13 -2.42
C GLY A 36 19.66 1.04 -3.45
N ASN A 37 20.79 0.35 -3.33
CA ASN A 37 21.24 -0.69 -4.26
C ASN A 37 20.06 -1.61 -4.64
N THR A 38 19.52 -1.44 -5.84
CA THR A 38 18.28 -2.10 -6.29
C THR A 38 18.47 -3.60 -6.47
N ASP A 39 19.74 -4.03 -6.50
CA ASP A 39 20.19 -5.42 -6.60
C ASP A 39 20.35 -6.10 -5.24
N LYS A 40 20.18 -5.39 -4.11
CA LYS A 40 20.22 -6.02 -2.79
C LYS A 40 18.90 -6.79 -2.57
N PRO A 41 18.95 -8.10 -2.24
CA PRO A 41 17.74 -8.82 -1.86
C PRO A 41 17.11 -8.17 -0.62
N TYR A 42 15.78 -8.01 -0.64
CA TYR A 42 15.04 -7.52 0.52
C TYR A 42 15.26 -8.41 1.75
N HIS A 43 15.07 -7.84 2.93
CA HIS A 43 15.17 -8.58 4.18
C HIS A 43 14.36 -9.90 4.14
N PRO A 44 14.89 -11.03 4.65
CA PRO A 44 14.23 -12.34 4.55
C PRO A 44 12.80 -12.39 5.09
N SER A 45 12.48 -11.57 6.09
CA SER A 45 11.12 -11.46 6.64
C SER A 45 10.11 -10.92 5.62
N ILE A 46 10.52 -9.96 4.77
CA ILE A 46 9.69 -9.45 3.68
C ILE A 46 9.46 -10.56 2.65
N ILE A 47 10.53 -11.21 2.21
CA ILE A 47 10.48 -12.28 1.20
C ILE A 47 9.57 -13.42 1.67
N LYS A 48 9.69 -13.83 2.94
CA LYS A 48 8.85 -14.88 3.53
C LYS A 48 7.36 -14.52 3.47
N ILE A 49 6.98 -13.33 3.94
CA ILE A 49 5.56 -12.93 3.94
C ILE A 49 5.04 -12.70 2.52
N GLU A 50 5.85 -12.14 1.62
CA GLU A 50 5.49 -11.96 0.21
C GLU A 50 5.24 -13.29 -0.49
N THR A 51 6.06 -14.31 -0.21
CA THR A 51 5.87 -15.66 -0.76
C THR A 51 4.52 -16.24 -0.33
N ILE A 52 4.20 -16.17 0.97
CA ILE A 52 2.92 -16.68 1.50
C ILE A 52 1.75 -15.89 0.93
N TYR A 53 1.88 -14.56 0.82
CA TYR A 53 0.87 -13.70 0.23
C TYR A 53 0.61 -14.03 -1.25
N ASN A 54 1.65 -14.28 -2.04
CA ASN A 54 1.52 -14.65 -3.45
C ASN A 54 0.86 -16.02 -3.65
N SER A 55 0.99 -16.93 -2.67
CA SER A 55 0.26 -18.21 -2.67
C SER A 55 -1.17 -18.12 -2.11
N ALA A 56 -1.56 -16.99 -1.54
CA ALA A 56 -2.87 -16.84 -0.91
C ALA A 56 -3.96 -16.51 -1.93
N GLU A 57 -5.08 -17.22 -1.85
CA GLU A 57 -6.24 -16.96 -2.71
C GLU A 57 -7.13 -15.86 -2.13
N PHE A 58 -7.53 -14.91 -2.98
CA PHE A 58 -8.46 -13.84 -2.66
C PHE A 58 -9.65 -13.84 -3.61
N ASP A 59 -10.86 -13.98 -3.07
CA ASP A 59 -12.12 -13.79 -3.80
C ASP A 59 -12.42 -12.29 -3.97
N PHE A 60 -12.08 -11.72 -5.12
CA PHE A 60 -12.28 -10.29 -5.39
C PHE A 60 -13.75 -9.86 -5.50
N ASN A 61 -14.70 -10.80 -5.56
CA ASN A 61 -16.13 -10.48 -5.49
C ASN A 61 -16.55 -10.14 -4.04
N ARG A 62 -15.75 -10.52 -3.04
CA ARG A 62 -15.98 -10.18 -1.64
C ARG A 62 -15.20 -8.92 -1.27
N LYS A 63 -15.93 -7.86 -0.89
CA LYS A 63 -15.36 -6.59 -0.42
C LYS A 63 -14.31 -6.77 0.69
N SER A 64 -14.52 -7.72 1.61
CA SER A 64 -13.59 -8.00 2.70
C SER A 64 -12.25 -8.56 2.20
N HIS A 65 -12.25 -9.43 1.20
CA HIS A 65 -11.04 -9.99 0.60
C HIS A 65 -10.30 -8.93 -0.18
N LEU A 66 -11.01 -8.13 -0.99
CA LEU A 66 -10.43 -7.00 -1.72
C LEU A 66 -9.71 -6.03 -0.78
N LEU A 67 -10.35 -5.66 0.35
CA LEU A 67 -9.74 -4.76 1.33
C LEU A 67 -8.51 -5.36 2.02
N ARG A 68 -8.55 -6.66 2.35
CA ARG A 68 -7.40 -7.36 2.95
C ARG A 68 -6.23 -7.42 1.98
N ASN A 69 -6.48 -7.79 0.72
CA ASN A 69 -5.49 -7.81 -0.35
C ASN A 69 -4.81 -6.43 -0.49
N ALA A 70 -5.60 -5.37 -0.61
CA ALA A 70 -5.09 -4.01 -0.71
C ALA A 70 -4.23 -3.60 0.51
N ARG A 71 -4.65 -3.96 1.73
CA ARG A 71 -3.89 -3.66 2.96
C ARG A 71 -2.58 -4.43 3.05
N ILE A 72 -2.58 -5.73 2.75
CA ILE A 72 -1.35 -6.55 2.76
C ILE A 72 -0.36 -6.01 1.74
N SER A 73 -0.81 -5.77 0.50
CA SER A 73 0.01 -5.18 -0.56
C SER A 73 0.61 -3.83 -0.15
N TYR A 74 -0.20 -2.95 0.45
CA TYR A 74 0.27 -1.67 0.97
C TYR A 74 1.38 -1.83 2.02
N TYR A 75 1.19 -2.69 3.02
CA TYR A 75 2.19 -2.89 4.07
C TYR A 75 3.48 -3.52 3.54
N LEU A 76 3.40 -4.49 2.63
CA LEU A 76 4.59 -5.06 1.98
C LEU A 76 5.35 -3.99 1.16
N LYS A 77 4.65 -3.11 0.46
CA LYS A 77 5.28 -1.99 -0.26
C LYS A 77 6.00 -1.04 0.71
N GLN A 78 5.38 -0.70 1.84
CA GLN A 78 6.01 0.16 2.85
C GLN A 78 7.20 -0.53 3.53
N ALA A 79 7.12 -1.84 3.78
CA ALA A 79 8.22 -2.62 4.33
C ALA A 79 9.44 -2.60 3.39
N LYS A 80 9.24 -2.79 2.08
CA LYS A 80 10.29 -2.69 1.07
C LYS A 80 10.93 -1.30 1.03
N GLN A 81 10.12 -0.24 1.09
CA GLN A 81 10.64 1.13 1.15
C GLN A 81 11.43 1.42 2.42
N ALA A 82 10.97 0.92 3.57
CA ALA A 82 11.70 1.03 4.83
C ALA A 82 13.01 0.25 4.79
N ASP A 83 13.03 -0.95 4.21
CA ASP A 83 14.23 -1.79 4.08
C ASP A 83 15.30 -1.14 3.19
N LEU A 84 14.90 -0.54 2.05
CA LEU A 84 15.80 0.24 1.20
C LEU A 84 16.43 1.44 1.92
N ARG A 85 15.77 1.96 2.96
CA ARG A 85 16.25 3.08 3.79
C ARG A 85 16.96 2.62 5.06
N ASN A 86 17.12 1.31 5.27
CA ASN A 86 17.61 0.68 6.50
C ASN A 86 16.81 1.12 7.75
N TRP A 87 15.51 1.36 7.61
CA TRP A 87 14.60 1.66 8.73
C TRP A 87 14.04 0.36 9.31
N GLU A 88 14.83 -0.31 10.15
CA GLU A 88 14.54 -1.65 10.66
C GLU A 88 13.21 -1.74 11.42
N PHE A 89 12.99 -0.84 12.38
CA PHE A 89 11.76 -0.82 13.17
C PHE A 89 10.52 -0.64 12.29
N GLN A 90 10.57 0.29 11.33
CA GLN A 90 9.45 0.55 10.42
C GLN A 90 9.21 -0.64 9.50
N ARG A 91 10.28 -1.25 8.96
CA ARG A 91 10.19 -2.47 8.15
C ARG A 91 9.47 -3.57 8.93
N ASP A 92 9.92 -3.83 10.16
CA ASP A 92 9.42 -4.95 10.96
C ASP A 92 7.97 -4.71 11.42
N ASP A 93 7.58 -3.48 11.76
CA ASP A 93 6.17 -3.13 12.03
C ASP A 93 5.28 -3.39 10.80
N MET A 94 5.71 -2.95 9.62
CA MET A 94 4.95 -3.16 8.38
C MET A 94 4.84 -4.66 8.02
N VAL A 95 5.93 -5.42 8.18
CA VAL A 95 5.91 -6.89 7.99
C VAL A 95 4.95 -7.56 8.97
N ASN A 96 4.96 -7.15 10.24
CA ASN A 96 4.08 -7.73 11.26
C ASN A 96 2.60 -7.43 11.00
N ARG A 97 2.27 -6.23 10.52
CA ARG A 97 0.91 -5.88 10.10
C ARG A 97 0.44 -6.73 8.91
N ALA A 98 1.29 -6.90 7.90
CA ALA A 98 1.01 -7.78 6.77
C ALA A 98 0.79 -9.23 7.24
N LYS A 99 1.71 -9.76 8.08
CA LYS A 99 1.62 -11.10 8.69
C LYS A 99 0.30 -11.30 9.43
N SER A 100 -0.09 -10.35 10.28
CA SER A 100 -1.32 -10.45 11.09
C SER A 100 -2.57 -10.56 10.22
N ILE A 101 -2.69 -9.72 9.18
CA ILE A 101 -3.84 -9.77 8.27
C ILE A 101 -3.86 -11.08 7.48
N LEU A 102 -2.69 -11.56 7.05
CA LEU A 102 -2.57 -12.80 6.28
C LEU A 102 -2.95 -14.03 7.11
N ILE A 103 -2.49 -14.11 8.37
CA ILE A 103 -2.89 -15.18 9.31
C ILE A 103 -4.41 -15.17 9.50
N HIS A 104 -4.98 -13.99 9.76
CA HIS A 104 -6.42 -13.86 9.91
C HIS A 104 -7.19 -14.18 8.61
N HIS A 105 -6.59 -13.93 7.45
CA HIS A 105 -7.15 -14.32 6.16
C HIS A 105 -7.19 -15.83 6.01
N GLN A 106 -6.08 -16.51 6.26
CA GLN A 106 -5.98 -17.96 6.14
C GLN A 106 -6.89 -18.69 7.14
N GLN A 107 -6.90 -18.29 8.41
CA GLN A 107 -7.72 -18.92 9.44
C GLN A 107 -9.22 -18.90 9.13
N ASN A 108 -9.70 -17.86 8.43
CA ASN A 108 -11.12 -17.68 8.16
C ASN A 108 -11.57 -18.24 6.81
N TYR A 109 -10.64 -18.50 5.87
CA TYR A 109 -10.99 -18.80 4.48
C TYR A 109 -10.23 -19.98 3.86
N VAL A 110 -9.16 -20.45 4.50
CA VAL A 110 -8.41 -21.65 4.10
C VAL A 110 -8.59 -22.69 5.19
N HIS A 111 -9.43 -23.70 4.95
CA HIS A 111 -9.45 -24.87 5.83
C HIS A 111 -8.17 -25.69 5.61
N THR A 112 -7.24 -25.60 6.58
CA THR A 112 -6.13 -26.52 6.93
C THR A 112 -4.91 -26.65 6.02
N SER A 113 -3.72 -26.39 6.59
CA SER A 113 -2.58 -27.33 6.66
C SER A 113 -1.56 -26.87 7.72
N SER A 114 -0.92 -27.82 8.39
CA SER A 114 -0.16 -27.71 9.64
C SER A 114 1.22 -27.03 9.54
N GLU A 115 1.42 -26.10 8.61
CA GLU A 115 2.74 -25.48 8.37
C GLU A 115 3.00 -24.23 9.24
N PHE A 116 1.97 -23.76 9.95
CA PHE A 116 2.02 -22.52 10.74
C PHE A 116 2.23 -22.72 12.25
N ALA A 117 2.32 -23.96 12.74
CA ALA A 117 2.56 -24.25 14.16
C ALA A 117 3.98 -23.87 14.64
N SER A 118 4.86 -23.45 13.73
CA SER A 118 6.24 -23.03 14.01
C SER A 118 6.56 -21.60 13.54
N LEU A 119 5.55 -20.71 13.47
CA LEU A 119 5.68 -19.29 13.06
C LEU A 119 5.96 -18.28 14.17
#